data_AF-A0A090G970-F1
#
_entry.id   AF-A0A090G970-F1
#
_cell.length_a   1.000
_cell.length_b   1.000
_cell.length_c   1.000
_cell.angle_alpha   90.00
_cell.angle_beta   90.00
_cell.angle_gamma   90.00
#
_symmetry.space_group_name_H-M   'P 1'
#
loop_
_entity.id
_entity.type
_entity.pdbx_description
1 polymer ?
#
loop_
_entity_poly.entity_id
_entity_poly.type
_entity_poly.pdbx_seq_one_letter_code
_entity_poly.pdbx_strand_id
1 'polypeptide(L)'
;MASWSEIERIRKDTAAARSIARLLFASEREALTEWETGFVESIIGYVDDELTTRQVEKLLDVRDSLVLVAEYRGFSISRLLRNCYEARLDLSEDDEDWITELYANGHHSIRRGQVGRLMRCARQLGLIDESSAA
;
A
#
# COMPACT_ATOMS: atom_id res chain seq x y z
N MET A 1 -8.76 5.61 -10.34
CA MET A 1 -8.97 4.82 -11.57
C MET A 1 -8.43 5.63 -12.72
N ALA A 2 -7.44 5.08 -13.40
CA ALA A 2 -6.84 5.69 -14.57
C ALA A 2 -7.86 5.86 -15.70
N SER A 3 -7.69 6.90 -16.50
CA SER A 3 -8.53 7.12 -17.69
C SER A 3 -8.17 6.11 -18.78
N TRP A 4 -9.14 5.78 -19.64
CA TRP A 4 -8.90 4.85 -20.77
C TRP A 4 -7.79 5.37 -21.71
N SER A 5 -7.69 6.69 -21.87
CA SER A 5 -6.61 7.32 -22.65
C SER A 5 -5.23 7.18 -21.99
N GLU A 6 -5.15 7.25 -20.67
CA GLU A 6 -3.92 7.00 -19.93
C GLU A 6 -3.49 5.53 -20.04
N ILE A 7 -4.45 4.61 -19.90
CA ILE A 7 -4.20 3.17 -20.04
C ILE A 7 -3.65 2.89 -21.45
N GLU A 8 -4.33 3.36 -22.49
CA GLU A 8 -3.90 3.10 -23.87
C GLU A 8 -2.54 3.72 -24.20
N ARG A 9 -2.24 4.91 -23.66
CA ARG A 9 -0.94 5.56 -23.81
C ARG A 9 0.17 4.73 -23.17
N ILE A 10 -0.01 4.26 -21.94
CA ILE A 10 1.00 3.49 -21.22
C ILE A 10 1.15 2.08 -21.79
N ARG A 11 0.05 1.49 -22.28
CA ARG A 11 0.04 0.19 -22.95
C ARG A 11 1.04 0.13 -24.09
N LYS A 12 1.02 1.16 -24.95
CA LYS A 12 1.88 1.33 -26.13
C LYS A 12 3.26 1.91 -25.85
N ASP A 13 3.50 2.38 -24.62
CA ASP A 13 4.75 3.01 -24.21
C ASP A 13 5.35 2.22 -23.04
N THR A 14 5.96 1.08 -23.36
CA THR A 14 6.62 0.22 -22.39
C THR A 14 7.72 0.98 -21.62
N ALA A 15 8.35 1.99 -22.21
CA ALA A 15 9.33 2.81 -21.51
C ALA A 15 8.67 3.65 -20.39
N ALA A 16 7.50 4.24 -20.65
CA ALA A 16 6.70 4.90 -19.62
C ALA A 16 6.23 3.92 -18.54
N ALA A 17 5.77 2.72 -18.90
CA ALA A 17 5.36 1.69 -17.94
C ALA A 17 6.54 1.28 -17.03
N ARG A 18 7.72 0.99 -17.60
CA ARG A 18 8.94 0.69 -16.85
C ARG A 18 9.36 1.84 -15.95
N SER A 19 9.18 3.09 -16.39
CA SER A 19 9.53 4.27 -15.59
C SER A 19 8.64 4.40 -14.35
N ILE A 20 7.33 4.16 -14.48
CA ILE A 20 6.42 4.09 -13.34
C ILE A 20 6.85 2.97 -12.40
N ALA A 21 7.07 1.76 -12.92
CA ALA A 21 7.48 0.61 -12.12
C ALA A 21 8.78 0.87 -11.34
N ARG A 22 9.80 1.45 -11.98
CA ARG A 22 11.05 1.83 -11.30
C ARG A 22 10.84 2.87 -10.22
N LEU A 23 9.98 3.87 -10.46
CA LEU A 23 9.67 4.87 -9.45
C LEU A 23 9.04 4.21 -8.21
N LEU A 24 8.01 3.38 -8.41
CA LEU A 24 7.34 2.65 -7.33
C LEU A 24 8.33 1.79 -6.53
N PHE A 25 9.21 1.08 -7.23
CA PHE A 25 10.22 0.24 -6.61
C PHE A 25 11.31 1.04 -5.87
N ALA A 26 11.65 2.24 -6.34
CA ALA A 26 12.72 3.05 -5.74
C ALA A 26 12.23 3.88 -4.54
N SER A 27 11.04 4.47 -4.61
CA SER A 27 10.55 5.39 -3.57
C SER A 27 9.71 4.68 -2.51
N GLU A 28 8.96 3.64 -2.88
CA GLU A 28 7.93 3.06 -2.01
C GLU A 28 8.09 1.55 -1.81
N ARG A 29 9.31 1.01 -1.96
CA ARG A 29 9.55 -0.44 -1.87
C ARG A 29 8.95 -1.07 -0.63
N GLU A 30 9.18 -0.43 0.51
CA GLU A 30 8.71 -0.92 1.80
C GLU A 30 7.19 -0.96 1.85
N ALA A 31 6.48 -0.09 1.11
CA ALA A 31 5.02 -0.02 1.10
C ALA A 31 4.33 -0.93 0.08
N LEU A 32 5.08 -1.66 -0.75
CA LEU A 32 4.56 -2.66 -1.67
C LEU A 32 4.37 -3.99 -0.94
N THR A 33 3.30 -4.72 -1.26
CA THR A 33 3.20 -6.12 -0.82
C THR A 33 4.22 -6.98 -1.56
N GLU A 34 4.47 -8.20 -1.09
CA GLU A 34 5.35 -9.16 -1.79
C GLU A 34 4.89 -9.37 -3.25
N TRP A 35 3.58 -9.58 -3.45
CA TRP A 35 3.01 -9.74 -4.79
C TRP A 35 3.20 -8.50 -5.65
N GLU A 36 2.99 -7.29 -5.11
CA GLU A 36 3.16 -6.04 -5.86
C GLU A 36 4.63 -5.78 -6.19
N THR A 37 5.54 -6.13 -5.28
CA THR A 37 6.99 -6.07 -5.50
C THR A 37 7.36 -6.94 -6.69
N GLY A 38 6.97 -8.21 -6.69
CA GLY A 38 7.24 -9.13 -7.81
C GLY A 38 6.56 -8.70 -9.10
N PHE A 39 5.34 -8.16 -9.02
CA PHE A 39 4.65 -7.60 -10.18
C PHE A 39 5.42 -6.40 -10.77
N VAL A 40 5.82 -5.43 -9.95
CA VAL A 40 6.57 -4.24 -10.39
C VAL A 40 7.92 -4.63 -10.98
N GLU A 41 8.67 -5.55 -10.37
CA GLU A 41 9.92 -6.09 -10.91
C GLU A 41 9.70 -6.75 -12.29
N SER A 42 8.61 -7.51 -12.45
CA SER A 42 8.27 -8.11 -13.75
C SER A 42 8.04 -7.06 -14.84
N ILE A 43 7.44 -5.91 -14.50
CA ILE A 43 7.24 -4.79 -15.44
C ILE A 43 8.57 -4.11 -15.76
N ILE A 44 9.46 -3.94 -14.79
CA ILE A 44 10.81 -3.37 -15.00
C ILE A 44 11.59 -4.21 -16.01
N GLY A 45 11.52 -5.54 -15.89
CA GLY A 45 12.18 -6.51 -16.76
C GLY A 45 11.43 -6.85 -18.05
N TYR A 46 10.22 -6.30 -18.25
CA TYR A 46 9.37 -6.63 -19.40
C TYR A 46 10.04 -6.22 -20.70
N VAL A 47 10.19 -7.12 -21.68
CA VAL A 47 10.97 -6.86 -22.90
C VAL A 47 10.13 -6.55 -24.14
N ASP A 48 8.84 -6.92 -24.14
CA ASP A 48 7.99 -6.72 -25.33
C ASP A 48 7.60 -5.25 -25.52
N ASP A 49 7.15 -4.96 -26.75
CA ASP A 49 6.80 -3.62 -27.19
C ASP A 49 5.48 -3.09 -26.62
N GLU A 50 4.62 -3.98 -26.10
CA GLU A 50 3.30 -3.59 -25.58
C GLU A 50 2.92 -4.42 -24.34
N LEU A 51 2.36 -3.75 -23.33
CA LEU A 51 1.74 -4.43 -22.20
C LEU A 51 0.29 -4.82 -22.52
N THR A 52 -0.27 -5.76 -21.78
CA THR A 52 -1.72 -5.96 -21.77
C THR A 52 -2.42 -4.82 -21.03
N THR A 53 -3.67 -4.53 -21.41
CA THR A 53 -4.52 -3.56 -20.70
C THR A 53 -4.58 -3.87 -19.20
N ARG A 54 -4.69 -5.15 -18.84
CA ARG A 54 -4.78 -5.58 -17.44
C ARG A 54 -3.51 -5.29 -16.64
N GLN A 55 -2.33 -5.48 -17.23
CA GLN A 55 -1.06 -5.13 -16.59
C GLN A 55 -0.95 -3.62 -16.36
N VAL A 56 -1.35 -2.80 -17.35
CA VAL A 56 -1.34 -1.34 -17.21
C VAL A 56 -2.30 -0.89 -16.12
N GLU A 57 -3.55 -1.36 -16.15
CA GLU A 57 -4.54 -1.07 -15.10
C GLU A 57 -3.98 -1.40 -13.72
N LYS A 58 -3.38 -2.58 -13.56
CA LYS A 58 -2.85 -3.02 -12.28
C LYS A 58 -1.65 -2.19 -11.83
N LEU A 59 -0.76 -1.81 -12.74
CA LEU A 59 0.37 -0.91 -12.45
C LEU A 59 -0.12 0.46 -11.97
N LEU A 60 -1.16 0.99 -12.62
CA LEU A 60 -1.77 2.27 -12.25
C LEU A 60 -2.54 2.18 -10.93
N ASP A 61 -3.23 1.07 -10.67
CA ASP A 61 -3.86 0.83 -9.38
C ASP A 61 -2.83 0.80 -8.24
N VAL A 62 -1.68 0.14 -8.45
CA VAL A 62 -0.59 0.11 -7.46
C VAL A 62 -0.08 1.54 -7.23
N ARG A 63 0.22 2.28 -8.30
CA ARG A 63 0.65 3.69 -8.24
C ARG A 63 -0.34 4.56 -7.48
N ASP A 64 -1.62 4.49 -7.82
CA ASP A 64 -2.65 5.33 -7.23
C ASP A 64 -2.96 4.93 -5.78
N SER A 65 -2.74 3.67 -5.41
CA SER A 65 -2.95 3.18 -4.04
C SER A 65 -1.85 3.59 -3.06
N LEU A 66 -0.67 3.97 -3.56
CA LEU A 66 0.50 4.36 -2.77
C LEU A 66 0.45 5.81 -2.24
N VAL A 67 -0.75 6.32 -1.96
CA VAL A 67 -0.88 7.53 -1.14
C VAL A 67 -0.61 7.13 0.31
N LEU A 68 0.64 7.32 0.74
CA LEU A 68 1.07 6.99 2.09
C LEU A 68 0.65 8.04 3.12
N VAL A 69 0.30 7.55 4.30
CA VAL A 69 -0.10 8.34 5.46
C VAL A 69 0.81 7.93 6.60
N ALA A 70 1.60 8.88 7.12
CA ALA A 70 2.44 8.70 8.30
C ALA A 70 1.76 9.19 9.59
N GLU A 71 0.75 10.06 9.46
CA GLU A 71 -0.05 10.59 10.56
C GLU A 71 -1.52 10.70 10.15
N TYR A 72 -2.43 10.31 11.05
CA TYR A 72 -3.87 10.45 10.85
C TYR A 72 -4.56 10.90 12.13
N ARG A 73 -5.28 12.03 12.09
CA ARG A 73 -6.01 12.60 13.24
C ARG A 73 -5.13 12.78 14.49
N GLY A 74 -3.90 13.26 14.31
CA GLY A 74 -2.93 13.44 15.41
C GLY A 74 -2.24 12.16 15.88
N PHE A 75 -2.59 10.99 15.33
CA PHE A 75 -1.93 9.73 15.64
C PHE A 75 -0.81 9.44 14.65
N SER A 76 0.40 9.24 15.17
CA SER A 76 1.52 8.70 14.39
C SER A 76 1.25 7.23 14.06
N ILE A 77 1.24 6.90 12.76
CA ILE A 77 0.97 5.55 12.27
C ILE A 77 2.01 4.55 12.79
N SER A 78 3.30 4.90 12.75
CA SER A 78 4.36 4.02 13.27
C SER A 78 4.19 3.70 14.75
N ARG A 79 3.82 4.69 15.59
CA ARG A 79 3.57 4.44 17.02
C ARG A 79 2.31 3.60 17.23
N LEU A 80 1.24 3.92 16.52
CA LEU A 80 -0.03 3.23 16.65
C LEU A 80 0.09 1.77 16.19
N LEU A 81 0.77 1.52 15.08
CA LEU A 81 1.04 0.17 14.56
C LEU A 81 1.83 -0.66 15.56
N ARG A 82 2.88 -0.11 16.17
CA ARG A 82 3.64 -0.81 17.23
C ARG A 82 2.74 -1.18 18.41
N ASN A 83 1.94 -0.23 18.90
CA ASN A 83 1.04 -0.49 20.02
C ASN A 83 -0.02 -1.56 19.66
N CYS A 84 -0.56 -1.52 18.44
CA CYS A 84 -1.45 -2.57 17.94
C CYS A 84 -0.75 -3.92 17.89
N TYR A 85 0.50 -3.98 17.42
CA TYR A 85 1.29 -5.21 17.35
C TYR A 85 1.54 -5.83 18.74
N GLU A 86 1.81 -5.00 19.74
CA GLU A 86 2.04 -5.45 21.12
C GLU A 86 0.77 -6.06 21.74
N ALA A 87 -0.41 -5.53 21.42
CA ALA A 87 -1.70 -5.98 21.93
C ALA A 87 -2.49 -6.90 20.96
N ARG A 88 -1.88 -7.32 19.84
CA ARG A 88 -2.58 -7.95 18.72
C ARG A 88 -3.33 -9.25 19.04
N LEU A 89 -2.97 -9.95 20.12
CA LEU A 89 -3.58 -11.23 20.51
C LEU A 89 -5.07 -11.07 20.88
N ASP A 90 -5.54 -9.85 21.11
CA ASP A 90 -6.96 -9.53 21.35
C ASP A 90 -7.71 -9.14 20.04
N LEU A 91 -7.06 -9.22 18.88
CA LEU A 91 -7.67 -9.05 17.56
C LEU A 91 -8.22 -10.37 17.01
N SER A 92 -9.05 -10.29 15.97
CA SER A 92 -9.36 -11.47 15.16
C SER A 92 -8.11 -11.92 14.38
N GLU A 93 -8.00 -13.22 14.09
CA GLU A 93 -6.89 -13.83 13.34
C GLU A 93 -6.50 -13.03 12.07
N ASP A 94 -7.48 -12.65 11.23
CA ASP A 94 -7.23 -11.84 10.02
C ASP A 94 -6.61 -10.46 10.32
N ASP A 95 -7.02 -9.80 11.41
CA ASP A 95 -6.44 -8.51 11.82
C ASP A 95 -5.09 -8.67 12.52
N GLU A 96 -4.91 -9.76 13.28
CA GLU A 96 -3.62 -10.11 13.88
C GLU A 96 -2.56 -10.35 12.80
N ASP A 97 -2.87 -11.17 11.82
CA ASP A 97 -1.98 -11.49 10.70
C ASP A 97 -1.60 -10.22 9.94
N TRP A 98 -2.59 -9.39 9.64
CA TRP A 98 -2.38 -8.13 8.94
C TRP A 98 -1.49 -7.14 9.70
N ILE A 99 -1.71 -6.98 11.01
CA ILE A 99 -0.86 -6.13 11.87
C ILE A 99 0.56 -6.71 11.96
N THR A 100 0.69 -8.03 12.05
CA THR A 100 1.98 -8.72 12.13
C THR A 100 2.80 -8.53 10.87
N GLU A 101 2.19 -8.69 9.70
CA GLU A 101 2.85 -8.45 8.40
C GLU A 101 3.30 -6.99 8.28
N LEU A 102 2.42 -6.04 8.62
CA LEU A 102 2.77 -4.62 8.59
C LEU A 102 3.90 -4.27 9.57
N TYR A 103 3.94 -4.88 10.74
CA TYR A 103 5.01 -4.61 11.69
C TYR A 103 6.34 -5.22 11.24
N ALA A 104 6.32 -6.46 10.72
CA ALA A 104 7.51 -7.18 10.27
C ALA A 104 8.22 -6.48 9.11
N ASN A 105 7.46 -5.86 8.20
CA ASN A 105 7.99 -5.10 7.07
C ASN A 105 8.52 -3.71 7.46
N GLY A 106 8.43 -3.31 8.74
CA GLY A 106 9.01 -2.06 9.24
C GLY A 106 8.26 -0.80 8.81
N HIS A 107 6.99 -0.91 8.41
CA HIS A 107 6.25 0.22 7.85
C HIS A 107 6.11 1.38 8.86
N HIS A 108 6.65 2.55 8.49
CA HIS A 108 6.47 3.80 9.24
C HIS A 108 5.25 4.61 8.79
N SER A 109 4.66 4.21 7.67
CA SER A 109 3.47 4.78 7.04
C SER A 109 2.71 3.69 6.30
N ILE A 110 1.39 3.85 6.16
CA ILE A 110 0.52 2.90 5.47
C ILE A 110 -0.26 3.58 4.35
N ARG A 111 -0.86 2.80 3.45
CA ARG A 111 -1.73 3.36 2.41
C ARG A 111 -2.95 4.01 3.02
N ARG A 112 -3.41 5.12 2.43
CA ARG A 112 -4.61 5.83 2.89
C ARG A 112 -5.84 4.91 3.02
N GLY A 113 -5.99 3.94 2.12
CA GLY A 113 -7.07 2.94 2.19
C GLY A 113 -6.99 2.00 3.39
N GLN A 114 -5.78 1.74 3.92
CA GLN A 114 -5.53 0.87 5.07
C GLN A 114 -5.76 1.57 6.41
N VAL A 115 -5.76 2.91 6.44
CA VAL A 115 -5.92 3.72 7.66
C VAL A 115 -7.21 3.36 8.40
N GLY A 116 -8.32 3.17 7.68
CA GLY A 116 -9.59 2.78 8.29
C GLY A 116 -9.49 1.47 9.09
N ARG A 117 -8.80 0.47 8.54
CA ARG A 117 -8.57 -0.83 9.19
C ARG A 117 -7.69 -0.67 10.43
N LEU A 118 -6.58 0.07 10.34
CA LEU A 118 -5.70 0.32 11.49
C LEU A 118 -6.47 1.02 12.63
N MET A 119 -7.24 2.06 12.32
CA MET A 119 -8.01 2.79 13.32
C MET A 119 -9.10 1.92 13.96
N ARG A 120 -9.69 0.97 13.21
CA ARG A 120 -10.62 -0.02 13.78
C ARG A 120 -9.90 -0.94 14.75
N CYS A 121 -8.74 -1.51 14.38
CA CYS A 121 -7.95 -2.37 15.26
C CYS A 121 -7.55 -1.63 16.54
N ALA A 122 -7.06 -0.40 16.41
CA ALA A 122 -6.68 0.43 17.54
C ALA A 122 -7.84 0.71 18.51
N ARG A 123 -9.07 0.91 18.01
CA ARG A 123 -10.26 1.06 18.86
C ARG A 123 -10.61 -0.23 19.59
N GLN A 124 -10.59 -1.37 18.90
CA GLN A 124 -10.87 -2.66 19.51
C GLN A 124 -9.90 -2.97 20.66
N LEU A 125 -8.65 -2.57 20.50
CA LEU A 125 -7.60 -2.71 21.51
C LEU A 125 -7.63 -1.62 22.60
N GLY A 126 -8.58 -0.68 22.55
CA GLY A 126 -8.68 0.42 23.50
C GLY A 126 -7.52 1.43 23.45
N LEU A 127 -6.77 1.47 22.34
CA LEU A 127 -5.61 2.36 22.16
C LEU A 127 -6.02 3.79 21.81
N ILE A 128 -7.23 3.97 21.26
CA ILE A 128 -7.77 5.27 20.86
C ILE A 128 -9.27 5.33 21.16
N ASP A 129 -9.76 6.50 21.57
CA ASP A 129 -11.17 6.74 21.88
C ASP A 129 -11.99 7.10 20.64
N GLU A 130 -13.30 6.80 20.69
CA GLU A 130 -14.30 7.12 19.67
C GLU A 130 -14.38 8.63 19.35
N SER A 131 -14.08 9.49 20.34
CA SER A 131 -14.07 10.96 20.22
C SER A 131 -12.83 11.54 19.54
N SER A 132 -11.80 10.75 19.26
CA SER A 132 -10.54 11.22 18.63
C SER A 132 -10.71 11.51 17.12
N ALA A 133 -11.95 11.70 16.69
CA ALA A 133 -12.39 11.83 15.31
C ALA A 133 -12.83 13.24 14.92
N ALA A 134 -12.84 14.18 15.87
CA ALA A 134 -13.24 15.58 15.68
C ALA A 134 -12.08 16.42 15.12
#